data_AF-A0A8J3VAL1-F1
#
_entry.id   AF-A0A8J3VAL1-F1
#
_cell.length_a   1.000
_cell.length_b   1.000
_cell.length_c   1.000
_cell.angle_alpha   90.00
_cell.angle_beta   90.00
_cell.angle_gamma   90.00
#
_symmetry.space_group_name_H-M   'P 1'
#
loop_
_entity.id
_entity.type
_entity.pdbx_description
1 polymer ?
#
loop_
_entity_poly.entity_id
_entity_poly.type
_entity_poly.pdbx_seq_one_letter_code
_entity_poly.pdbx_strand_id
1 'polypeptide(L)'
;MPREHTRTYFLGKLARELELRGLEAFLRPDPPSLKVRDPDAAIFSETVDCVALSDGWFYRWSWGDVVESADQPAAAADRIVKVFTTGEPRPHPGLEDA
;
A
#
# COMPACT_ATOMS: atom_id res chain seq x y z
N MET A 1 -17.68 -4.49 10.55
CA MET A 1 -17.02 -4.37 11.88
C MET A 1 -16.35 -3.00 12.04
N PRO A 2 -16.25 -2.40 13.25
CA PRO A 2 -15.61 -1.08 13.44
C PRO A 2 -14.17 -0.97 12.91
N ARG A 3 -13.42 -2.07 12.97
CA ARG A 3 -12.04 -2.15 12.44
C ARG A 3 -11.97 -2.09 10.91
N GLU A 4 -12.95 -2.66 10.20
CA GLU A 4 -13.01 -2.60 8.74
C GLU A 4 -13.32 -1.17 8.26
N HIS A 5 -14.24 -0.47 8.93
CA HIS A 5 -14.52 0.93 8.61
C HIS A 5 -13.27 1.81 8.82
N THR A 6 -12.51 1.56 9.89
CA THR A 6 -11.26 2.27 10.17
C THR A 6 -10.20 1.97 9.11
N ARG A 7 -10.06 0.70 8.71
CA ARG A 7 -9.16 0.27 7.64
C ARG A 7 -9.51 0.95 6.31
N THR A 8 -10.78 0.93 5.92
CA THR A 8 -11.30 1.61 4.73
C THR A 8 -11.03 3.11 4.76
N TYR A 9 -11.23 3.76 5.91
CA TYR A 9 -10.94 5.19 6.09
C TYR A 9 -9.47 5.52 5.83
N PHE A 10 -8.54 4.76 6.44
CA PHE A 10 -7.11 4.98 6.21
C PHE A 10 -6.70 4.66 4.78
N LEU A 11 -7.20 3.59 4.18
CA LEU A 11 -6.91 3.26 2.78
C LEU A 11 -7.46 4.32 1.82
N GLY A 12 -8.60 4.93 2.13
CA GLY A 12 -9.15 6.06 1.37
C GLY A 12 -8.25 7.30 1.42
N LYS A 13 -7.64 7.61 2.57
CA LYS A 13 -6.63 8.68 2.66
C LYS A 13 -5.41 8.39 1.78
N LEU A 14 -4.92 7.16 1.83
CA LEU A 14 -3.77 6.76 1.04
C LEU A 14 -4.08 6.81 -0.47
N ALA A 15 -5.25 6.34 -0.88
CA ALA A 15 -5.70 6.39 -2.27
C ALA A 15 -5.63 7.82 -2.81
N ARG A 16 -6.13 8.79 -2.04
CA ARG A 16 -6.09 10.21 -2.43
C ARG A 16 -4.65 10.71 -2.64
N GLU A 17 -3.73 10.36 -1.76
CA GLU A 17 -2.33 10.76 -1.86
C GLU A 17 -1.61 10.12 -3.07
N LEU A 18 -1.97 8.88 -3.41
CA LEU A 18 -1.43 8.17 -4.58
C LEU A 18 -1.94 8.77 -5.90
N GLU A 19 -3.24 9.08 -5.97
CA GLU A 19 -3.85 9.76 -7.12
C GLU A 19 -3.22 11.13 -7.38
N LEU A 20 -2.91 11.89 -6.32
CA LEU A 20 -2.20 13.18 -6.43
C LEU A 20 -0.79 13.03 -7.03
N ARG A 21 -0.20 11.84 -6.92
CA ARG A 21 1.12 11.49 -7.46
C ARG A 21 1.04 10.78 -8.82
N GLY A 22 -0.15 10.65 -9.40
CA GLY A 22 -0.36 10.05 -10.72
C GLY A 22 -0.51 8.53 -10.73
N LEU A 23 -0.56 7.87 -9.56
CA LEU A 23 -0.84 6.43 -9.49
C LEU A 23 -2.35 6.18 -9.42
N GLU A 24 -2.81 5.11 -10.06
CA GLU A 24 -4.18 4.65 -9.93
C GLU A 24 -4.33 3.83 -8.64
N ALA A 25 -5.35 4.15 -7.84
CA ALA A 25 -5.61 3.48 -6.57
C ALA A 25 -7.07 2.95 -6.51
N PHE A 26 -7.21 1.62 -6.41
CA PHE A 26 -8.51 0.95 -6.38
C PHE A 26 -8.75 0.32 -5.01
N LEU A 27 -9.70 0.86 -4.27
CA LEU A 27 -10.11 0.33 -2.97
C LEU A 27 -11.04 -0.88 -3.16
N ARG A 28 -10.64 -2.03 -2.65
CA ARG A 28 -11.48 -3.24 -2.53
C ARG A 28 -12.14 -3.27 -1.16
N PRO A 29 -13.44 -3.62 -1.07
CA PRO A 29 -14.20 -3.50 0.19
C PRO A 29 -14.06 -4.68 1.15
N ASP A 30 -13.73 -5.89 0.68
CA ASP A 30 -13.75 -7.10 1.54
C ASP A 30 -12.69 -8.16 1.14
N PRO A 31 -11.65 -8.39 1.98
CA PRO A 31 -11.23 -7.51 3.07
C PRO A 31 -10.73 -6.16 2.52
N PRO A 32 -10.88 -5.04 3.26
CA PRO A 32 -10.49 -3.73 2.78
C PRO A 32 -9.02 -3.66 2.33
N SER A 33 -8.73 -3.46 1.05
CA SER A 33 -7.35 -3.41 0.53
C SER A 33 -7.25 -2.41 -0.60
N LEU A 34 -6.08 -1.82 -0.79
CA LEU A 34 -5.84 -0.84 -1.84
C LEU A 34 -4.93 -1.44 -2.91
N LYS A 35 -5.46 -1.60 -4.12
CA LYS A 35 -4.67 -2.00 -5.28
C LYS A 35 -4.12 -0.75 -5.96
N VAL A 36 -2.80 -0.65 -6.07
CA VAL A 36 -2.09 0.48 -6.67
C VAL A 36 -1.53 0.05 -8.02
N ARG A 37 -1.64 0.91 -9.04
CA ARG A 37 -1.10 0.67 -10.38
C ARG A 37 -0.46 1.94 -10.90
N ASP A 38 0.60 1.79 -11.67
CA ASP A 38 1.13 2.87 -12.49
C ASP A 38 0.43 2.81 -13.87
N PRO A 39 -0.27 3.87 -14.28
CA PRO A 39 -0.95 3.91 -15.58
C PRO A 39 0.02 3.78 -16.77
N ASP A 40 1.26 4.22 -16.60
CA ASP A 40 2.29 4.18 -17.64
C ASP A 40 3.03 2.82 -17.64
N ALA A 41 3.03 2.10 -16.52
CA ALA A 41 3.61 0.77 -16.37
C ALA A 41 2.52 -0.31 -16.19
N ALA A 42 1.76 -0.56 -17.26
CA ALA A 42 0.56 -1.41 -17.28
C ALA A 42 0.69 -2.84 -16.69
N ILE A 43 1.92 -3.36 -16.59
CA ILE A 43 2.22 -4.72 -16.10
C ILE A 43 2.30 -4.77 -14.57
N PHE A 44 2.52 -3.63 -13.90
CA PHE A 44 2.89 -3.60 -12.50
C PHE A 44 1.76 -3.10 -11.58
N SER A 45 1.37 -3.92 -10.61
CA SER A 45 0.36 -3.55 -9.62
C SER A 45 0.68 -4.12 -8.26
N GLU A 46 0.50 -3.31 -7.22
CA GLU A 46 0.73 -3.72 -5.85
C GLU A 46 -0.52 -3.65 -4.99
N THR A 47 -0.52 -4.42 -3.91
CA THR A 47 -1.61 -4.40 -2.92
C THR A 47 -1.08 -3.94 -1.57
N VAL A 48 -1.74 -2.91 -1.04
CA VAL A 48 -1.50 -2.34 0.29
C VAL A 48 -2.71 -2.60 1.17
N ASP A 49 -2.46 -3.16 2.34
CA ASP A 49 -3.41 -3.33 3.42
C ASP A 49 -3.20 -2.26 4.50
N CYS A 50 -4.15 -2.16 5.42
CA CYS A 50 -3.97 -1.36 6.63
C CYS A 50 -4.31 -2.22 7.84
N VAL A 51 -3.39 -2.28 8.80
CA VAL A 51 -3.46 -3.18 9.94
C VAL A 51 -3.25 -2.44 11.25
N ALA A 52 -3.94 -2.89 12.29
CA ALA A 52 -3.72 -2.42 13.65
C ALA A 52 -2.55 -3.20 14.27
N LEU A 53 -1.54 -2.47 14.73
CA LEU A 53 -0.42 -2.95 15.55
C LEU A 53 -0.53 -2.35 16.96
N SER A 54 0.39 -2.71 17.86
CA SER A 54 0.44 -2.20 19.25
C SER A 54 0.42 -0.67 19.31
N ASP A 55 1.11 -0.02 18.38
CA ASP A 55 1.40 1.42 18.40
C ASP A 55 0.52 2.24 17.46
N GLY A 56 -0.53 1.63 16.88
CA GLY A 56 -1.48 2.32 16.01
C GLY A 56 -1.79 1.55 14.73
N TRP A 57 -2.19 2.28 13.70
CA TRP A 57 -2.52 1.72 12.39
C TRP A 57 -1.38 1.96 11.41
N PHE A 58 -1.10 0.95 10.59
CA PHE A 58 0.01 0.98 9.65
C PHE A 58 -0.46 0.50 8.29
N TYR A 59 -0.03 1.20 7.25
CA TYR A 59 -0.07 0.69 5.89
C TYR A 59 0.98 -0.41 5.76
N ARG A 60 0.59 -1.52 5.15
CA ARG A 60 1.45 -2.70 5.02
C ARG A 60 1.28 -3.28 3.64
N TRP A 61 2.37 -3.68 3.00
CA TRP A 61 2.31 -4.43 1.77
C TRP A 61 1.63 -5.79 1.99
N SER A 62 1.03 -6.31 0.93
CA SER A 62 0.47 -7.68 0.93
C SER A 62 1.51 -8.77 1.22
N TRP A 63 2.80 -8.49 1.01
CA TRP A 63 3.91 -9.38 1.36
C TRP A 63 4.43 -9.24 2.80
N GLY A 64 3.87 -8.32 3.60
CA GLY A 64 4.11 -8.25 5.03
C GLY A 64 4.94 -7.06 5.51
N ASP A 65 5.68 -6.37 4.63
CA ASP A 65 6.48 -5.22 5.05
C ASP A 65 5.60 -4.00 5.37
N VAL A 66 5.95 -3.28 6.43
CA VAL A 66 5.28 -2.03 6.78
C VAL A 66 5.70 -0.94 5.80
N VAL A 67 4.71 -0.28 5.19
CA VAL A 67 4.94 0.88 4.31
C VAL A 67 5.25 2.10 5.17
N GLU A 68 4.31 2.48 6.03
CA GLU A 68 4.41 3.61 6.97
C GLU A 68 3.20 3.64 7.93
N SER A 69 3.22 4.53 8.93
CA SER A 69 2.08 4.82 9.79
C SER A 69 0.87 5.36 9.01
N ALA A 70 -0.34 4.95 9.40
CA ALA A 70 -1.59 5.43 8.82
C ALA A 70 -1.91 6.89 9.15
N ASP A 71 -1.18 7.49 10.11
CA ASP A 71 -1.22 8.92 10.40
C ASP A 71 -0.38 9.75 9.42
N GLN A 72 0.45 9.11 8.58
CA GLN A 72 1.34 9.75 7.62
C GLN A 72 1.07 9.27 6.17
N PRO A 73 -0.15 9.48 5.62
CA PRO A 73 -0.54 8.96 4.31
C PRO A 73 0.31 9.53 3.15
N ALA A 74 0.76 10.78 3.25
CA ALA A 74 1.65 11.38 2.26
C ALA A 74 3.02 10.69 2.22
N ALA A 75 3.63 10.45 3.38
CA ALA A 75 4.91 9.74 3.48
C ALA A 75 4.80 8.28 3.01
N ALA A 76 3.66 7.63 3.29
CA ALA A 76 3.36 6.30 2.76
C ALA A 76 3.29 6.30 1.22
N ALA A 77 2.59 7.29 0.64
CA ALA A 77 2.47 7.42 -0.81
C ALA A 77 3.83 7.67 -1.47
N ASP A 78 4.70 8.50 -0.87
CA ASP A 78 6.06 8.74 -1.39
C ASP A 78 6.89 7.45 -1.45
N ARG A 79 6.77 6.58 -0.43
CA ARG A 79 7.44 5.28 -0.41
C ARG A 79 6.90 4.32 -1.45
N ILE A 80 5.58 4.32 -1.66
CA ILE A 80 4.94 3.50 -2.70
C ILE A 80 5.42 3.96 -4.07
N VAL A 81 5.37 5.26 -4.37
CA VAL A 81 5.90 5.79 -5.64
C VAL A 81 7.34 5.38 -5.86
N LYS A 82 8.20 5.45 -4.82
CA LYS A 82 9.59 5.01 -4.94
C LYS A 82 9.73 3.56 -5.42
N VAL A 83 8.91 2.64 -4.90
CA VAL A 83 8.88 1.23 -5.33
C VAL A 83 8.52 1.12 -6.81
N PHE A 84 7.48 1.83 -7.24
CA PHE A 84 7.04 1.84 -8.64
C PHE A 84 8.10 2.47 -9.58
N THR A 85 8.79 3.53 -9.15
CA THR A 85 9.84 4.18 -9.96
C THR A 85 11.14 3.38 -10.03
N THR A 86 11.48 2.62 -8.98
CA THR A 86 12.70 1.80 -8.96
C THR A 86 12.50 0.50 -9.75
N GLY A 87 11.25 0.11 -10.01
CA GLY A 87 10.91 -1.13 -10.70
C GLY A 87 11.29 -2.37 -9.89
N GLU A 88 11.46 -2.24 -8.57
CA GLU A 88 11.78 -3.33 -7.66
C GLU A 88 10.57 -3.64 -6.75
N PRO A 89 9.52 -4.30 -7.30
CA PRO A 89 8.50 -4.91 -6.46
C PRO A 89 9.06 -5.94 -5.53
N ARG A 90 8.30 -6.18 -4.45
CA ARG A 90 8.34 -7.35 -3.55
C ARG A 90 9.76 -7.91 -3.41
N PRO A 91 10.44 -7.74 -2.26
CA PRO A 91 11.72 -8.40 -2.06
C PRO A 91 11.55 -9.89 -2.40
N HIS A 92 12.18 -10.34 -3.48
CA HIS A 92 12.22 -11.76 -3.81
C HIS A 92 13.05 -12.37 -2.67
N PRO A 93 12.47 -13.23 -1.80
CA PRO A 93 13.33 -14.02 -0.94
C PRO A 93 14.22 -14.81 -1.91
N GLY A 94 15.50 -14.46 -1.90
CA GLY A 94 16.48 -15.09 -2.76
C GLY A 94 16.38 -16.61 -2.60
N LEU A 95 16.47 -17.30 -3.72
CA LEU A 95 16.92 -18.68 -3.79
C LEU A 95 18.36 -18.75 -3.24
N GLU A 96 18.51 -18.60 -1.92
CA GLU A 96 19.78 -18.73 -1.19
C GLU A 96 19.51 -19.56 0.07
N ASP A 97 19.10 -20.80 -0.13
CA ASP A 97 19.35 -21.92 0.78
C ASP A 97 19.27 -23.19 -0.10
N ALA A 98 20.37 -23.49 -0.78
CA ALA A 98 20.63 -24.75 -1.47
C ALA A 98 21.87 -25.41 -0.86
#